data_AF-A0A3D0KMG3-F1
#
_entry.id   AF-A0A3D0KMG3-F1
#
_cell.length_a   1.000
_cell.length_b   1.000
_cell.length_c   1.000
_cell.angle_alpha   90.00
_cell.angle_beta   90.00
_cell.angle_gamma   90.00
#
_symmetry.space_group_name_H-M   'P 1'
#
loop_
_entity.id
_entity.type
_entity.pdbx_description
1 polymer ?
#
loop_
_entity_poly.entity_id
_entity_poly.type
_entity_poly.pdbx_seq_one_letter_code
_entity_poly.pdbx_strand_id
1 'polypeptide(L)' 'MNNNLILFPSMTAVLKAREILRRQGISSRVIRTPANLRRRSCGYSLLVRRSFEDAVSLIKTGKIRTVGVAAVDLS' A
#
# COMPACT_ATOMS: atom_id res chain seq x y z
N MET A 1 13.70 -2.86 10.44
CA MET A 1 12.22 -2.93 10.34
C MET A 1 11.86 -2.57 8.92
N ASN A 2 11.35 -3.53 8.13
CA ASN A 2 10.98 -3.25 6.74
C ASN A 2 9.51 -2.84 6.68
N ASN A 3 9.24 -1.61 6.27
CA ASN A 3 7.89 -1.19 5.92
C ASN A 3 7.39 -2.08 4.78
N ASN A 4 6.20 -2.63 4.96
CA ASN A 4 5.58 -3.54 3.99
C ASN A 4 4.12 -3.16 3.71
N LEU A 5 3.60 -2.13 4.37
CA LEU A 5 2.23 -1.68 4.24
C LEU A 5 2.15 -0.24 3.70
N ILE A 6 1.25 -0.03 2.74
CA ILE A 6 0.93 1.29 2.18
C ILE A 6 -0.53 1.60 2.48
N LEU A 7 -0.76 2.73 3.16
CA LEU A 7 -2.06 3.21 3.60
C LEU A 7 -2.64 4.17 2.57
N PHE A 8 -3.94 4.06 2.31
CA PHE A 8 -4.63 4.87 1.31
C PHE A 8 -5.83 5.62 1.90
N PRO A 9 -6.19 6.78 1.31
CA PRO A 9 -7.32 7.59 1.75
C PRO A 9 -8.65 7.06 1.20
N SER A 10 -8.64 6.20 0.17
CA SER A 10 -9.85 5.64 -0.44
C SER A 10 -9.58 4.29 -1.11
N MET A 11 -10.63 3.47 -1.25
CA MET A 11 -10.56 2.16 -1.92
C MET A 11 -10.15 2.31 -3.40
N THR A 12 -10.59 3.37 -4.07
CA THR A 12 -10.20 3.67 -5.46
C THR A 12 -8.69 3.86 -5.59
N ALA A 13 -8.04 4.53 -4.62
CA ALA A 13 -6.60 4.71 -4.62
C ALA A 13 -5.86 3.37 -4.41
N VAL A 14 -6.37 2.50 -3.53
CA VAL A 14 -5.85 1.13 -3.34
C VAL A 14 -5.91 0.34 -4.65
N LEU A 15 -7.06 0.33 -5.33
CA LEU A 15 -7.23 -0.43 -6.56
C LEU A 15 -6.35 0.09 -7.70
N LYS A 16 -6.23 1.42 -7.86
CA LYS A 16 -5.32 2.03 -8.84
C LYS A 16 -3.86 1.69 -8.55
N ALA A 17 -3.43 1.77 -7.29
CA ALA A 17 -2.08 1.41 -6.90
C ALA A 17 -1.79 -0.06 -7.19
N ARG A 18 -2.69 -0.98 -6.80
CA ARG A 18 -2.56 -2.41 -7.08
C ARG A 18 -2.38 -2.68 -8.57
N GLU A 19 -3.16 -2.03 -9.41
CA GLU A 19 -3.11 -2.24 -10.85
C GLU A 19 -1.79 -1.75 -11.47
N ILE A 20 -1.27 -0.60 -11.02
CA ILE A 20 0.04 -0.10 -11.46
C ILE A 20 1.16 -1.05 -11.01
N LEU A 21 1.13 -1.51 -9.75
CA LEU A 21 2.12 -2.47 -9.26
C LEU A 21 2.06 -3.79 -10.04
N ARG A 22 0.86 -4.30 -10.31
CA ARG A 22 0.65 -5.52 -11.11
C ARG A 22 1.24 -5.39 -12.52
N ARG A 23 1.04 -4.26 -13.19
CA ARG A 23 1.58 -3.99 -14.53
C ARG A 23 3.11 -3.96 -14.57
N GLN A 24 3.74 -3.64 -13.44
CA GLN A 24 5.20 -3.61 -13.28
C GLN A 24 5.75 -4.93 -12.70
N GLY A 25 4.92 -5.97 -12.58
CA GLY A 25 5.34 -7.26 -12.03
C GLY A 25 5.56 -7.26 -10.50
N ILE A 26 5.17 -6.20 -9.79
CA ILE A 26 5.31 -6.10 -8.34
C ILE A 26 4.11 -6.78 -7.66
N SER A 27 4.40 -7.86 -6.94
CA SER A 27 3.39 -8.59 -6.17
C SER A 27 2.92 -7.79 -4.96
N SER A 28 1.61 -7.58 -4.90
CA SER A 28 0.96 -6.84 -3.82
C SER A 28 -0.40 -7.43 -3.48
N ARG A 29 -0.80 -7.31 -2.21
CA ARG A 29 -2.07 -7.85 -1.70
C ARG A 29 -2.86 -6.76 -1.00
N VAL A 30 -4.15 -6.64 -1.32
CA VAL A 30 -5.05 -5.76 -0.58
C VAL A 30 -5.40 -6.46 0.73
N ILE A 31 -5.15 -5.78 1.85
CA ILE A 31 -5.53 -6.26 3.19
C ILE A 31 -6.35 -5.20 3.91
N ARG A 32 -7.07 -5.60 4.97
CA ARG A 32 -7.70 -4.62 5.87
C ARG A 32 -6.61 -3.90 6.65
N THR A 33 -6.76 -2.58 6.77
CA THR A 33 -5.85 -1.77 7.60
C THR A 33 -5.99 -2.21 9.06
N PRO A 34 -4.88 -2.52 9.75
CA PRO A 34 -4.88 -2.81 11.18
C PRO A 34 -5.61 -1.74 12.00
N ALA A 35 -6.30 -2.15 13.07
CA ALA A 35 -7.17 -1.26 13.86
C ALA A 35 -6.43 -0.01 14.39
N ASN A 36 -5.16 -0.18 14.78
CA ASN A 36 -4.24 0.86 15.23
C ASN A 36 -3.89 1.91 14.15
N LEU A 37 -4.04 1.59 12.86
CA LEU A 37 -3.74 2.48 11.73
C LEU A 37 -5.00 2.96 11.01
N ARG A 38 -6.17 2.48 11.45
CA ARG A 38 -7.43 2.63 10.73
C ARG A 38 -7.95 4.08 10.74
N ARG A 39 -7.68 4.86 11.79
CA ARG A 39 -8.16 6.25 11.96
C ARG A 39 -7.78 7.21 10.82
N ARG A 40 -6.73 6.93 10.05
CA ARG A 40 -6.30 7.79 8.93
C ARG A 40 -6.47 7.15 7.54
N SER A 41 -6.92 5.90 7.46
CA SER A 41 -7.04 5.16 6.19
C SER A 41 -8.50 4.83 5.85
N CYS A 42 -8.78 4.47 4.60
CA CYS A 42 -10.10 3.98 4.19
C CYS A 42 -10.43 2.55 4.67
N GLY A 43 -9.69 2.02 5.65
CA GLY A 43 -9.85 0.66 6.15
C GLY A 43 -9.22 -0.44 5.28
N TYR A 44 -8.61 -0.08 4.15
CA TYR A 44 -7.86 -0.97 3.27
C TYR A 44 -6.46 -0.43 2.99
N SER A 45 -5.52 -1.36 2.83
CA SER A 45 -4.10 -1.08 2.59
C SER A 45 -3.54 -2.05 1.56
N LEU A 46 -2.42 -1.68 0.93
CA LEU A 46 -1.62 -2.60 0.12
C LEU A 46 -0.44 -3.12 0.93
N LEU A 47 -0.37 -4.43 1.03
CA LEU A 47 0.77 -5.17 1.51
C LEU A 47 1.71 -5.48 0.34
N VAL A 48 2.96 -5.06 0.46
CA VAL A 48 4.03 -5.28 -0.51
C VAL A 48 5.19 -5.94 0.23
N ARG A 49 5.48 -7.20 -0.08
CA ARG A 49 6.49 -8.02 0.64
C ARG A 49 7.89 -7.88 0.06
N ARG A 50 8.00 -7.52 -1.23
CA ARG A 50 9.25 -7.37 -1.98
C ARG A 50 9.16 -6.09 -2.81
N SER A 51 10.30 -5.44 -3.05
CA SER A 51 10.36 -4.20 -3.85
C SER A 51 9.46 -3.08 -3.28
N PHE A 52 9.47 -2.91 -1.95
CA PHE A 52 8.64 -1.90 -1.29
C PHE A 52 8.99 -0.49 -1.74
N GLU A 53 10.28 -0.17 -1.85
CA GLU A 53 10.76 1.14 -2.27
C GLU A 53 10.37 1.44 -3.73
N ASP A 54 10.50 0.46 -4.62
CA ASP A 54 10.04 0.56 -6.01
C ASP A 54 8.52 0.78 -6.07
N ALA A 55 7.77 0.04 -5.26
CA ALA A 55 6.31 0.17 -5.19
C ALA A 55 5.88 1.56 -4.74
N VAL A 56 6.52 2.10 -3.68
CA VAL A 56 6.25 3.46 -3.19
C VAL A 56 6.61 4.50 -4.25
N SER A 57 7.75 4.34 -4.93
CA SER A 57 8.18 5.23 -6.01
C SER A 57 7.20 5.21 -7.18
N LEU A 58 6.75 4.03 -7.62
CA LEU A 58 5.74 3.86 -8.68
C LEU A 58 4.38 4.47 -8.33
N ILE A 59 3.93 4.33 -7.09
CA ILE A 59 2.67 4.91 -6.63
C ILE A 59 2.77 6.44 -6.60
N LYS A 60 3.91 6.98 -6.16
CA LYS A 60 4.19 8.43 -6.17
C LYS A 60 4.26 8.98 -7.60
N THR A 61 4.99 8.33 -8.50
CA THR A 61 5.09 8.76 -9.91
C THR A 61 3.75 8.65 -10.62
N GLY A 62 2.93 7.65 -10.28
CA GLY A 62 1.55 7.50 -10.72
C GLY A 62 0.56 8.52 -10.15
N LYS A 63 1.02 9.51 -9.36
CA LYS A 63 0.21 10.55 -8.70
C LYS A 63 -0.95 9.99 -7.86
N ILE A 64 -0.79 8.79 -7.29
CA ILE A 64 -1.78 8.20 -6.40
C ILE A 64 -1.56 8.72 -4.98
N ARG A 65 -2.62 9.25 -4.37
CA ARG A 65 -2.58 9.73 -2.98
C ARG A 65 -2.40 8.55 -2.02
N THR A 66 -1.39 8.65 -1.17
CA THR A 66 -1.15 7.74 -0.03
C THR A 66 -1.28 8.52 1.28
N VAL A 67 -1.77 7.85 2.32
CA VAL A 67 -1.84 8.41 3.69
C VAL A 67 -0.50 8.26 4.40
N GLY A 68 0.21 7.17 4.12
CA GLY A 68 1.49 6.87 4.75
C GLY A 68 1.93 5.42 4.52
N VAL A 69 3.02 5.06 5.16
CA VAL A 69 3.58 3.71 5.15
C VAL A 69 3.69 3.18 6.57
N ALA A 70 3.57 1.87 6.74
CA ALA A 70 3.73 1.21 8.02
C ALA A 70 4.46 -0.13 7.87
N ALA A 71 5.14 -0.55 8.93
CA ALA A 71 5.63 -1.91 9.09
C ALA A 71 4.59 -2.71 9.87
N VAL A 72 4.15 -3.83 9.30
CA VAL A 72 3.34 -4.82 10.01
C VAL A 72 4.12 -6.12 10.07
N ASP A 73 4.24 -6.68 11.28
CA ASP A 73 4.70 -8.05 11.45
C ASP A 73 3.57 -8.96 10.94
N LEU A 74 3.84 -9.72 9.88
CA LEU A 74 2.94 -10.75 9.41
C LEU A 74 3.31 -12.02 10.16
N SER A 75 2.88 -12.12 11.41
CA SER A 75 2.99 -13.34 12.22
C SER A 75 2.20 -14.48 11.59
#